data_AF-A0A9E3JYB3-F1
#
_entry.id   AF-A0A9E3JYB3-F1
#
_cell.length_a   1.000
_cell.length_b   1.000
_cell.length_c   1.000
_cell.angle_alpha   90.00
_cell.angle_beta   90.00
_cell.angle_gamma   90.00
#
_symmetry.space_group_name_H-M   'P 1'
#
loop_
_entity.id
_entity.type
_entity.pdbx_description
1 polymer ?
#
loop_
_entity_poly.entity_id
_entity_poly.type
_entity_poly.pdbx_seq_one_letter_code
_entity_poly.pdbx_strand_id
1 'polypeptide(L)'
;MKTLSFKQKLWIPLLCSLACICASFVYEALQMRELRIAERKNDLVNIVDSAMSSISMYAERVKANQMSETQARKEAVELLRHQRYGADGYISIVDGRGVVAMNPSKPEAEGKLMWDFQDKKGKYLYRDIVATGKSAAGAGFIEYWWVRPGGAEPSAKLSRTAAYKPWDWNIVTGVYTDDIDAAFRASLLQSGAILLAVCVLLSSIVAAINRSLERTIGGDPRYAGEIVAQIAAGDLSGHIETTSVHDSILSGMKTMQRQLADTIGDIRTSATAIASSSSEIASGNQDLSARTEAQASALQETAAAMEELTTSVALNAQNAGKANELAQRASAVARQGGDVVLQVVRTMEKIKESAG
;
A
#
# COMPACT_ATOMS: atom_id res chain seq x y z
N MET A 1 -23.86 2.79 -5.31
CA MET A 1 -22.95 1.96 -4.48
C MET A 1 -21.91 2.88 -3.86
N LYS A 2 -21.77 2.95 -2.52
CA LYS A 2 -20.72 3.78 -1.89
C LYS A 2 -19.36 3.23 -2.29
N THR A 3 -18.54 4.00 -3.00
CA THR A 3 -17.19 3.58 -3.39
C THR A 3 -16.29 3.61 -2.17
N LEU A 4 -15.60 2.49 -1.90
CA LEU A 4 -14.64 2.41 -0.80
C LEU A 4 -13.52 3.43 -1.00
N SER A 5 -13.13 4.12 0.06
CA SER A 5 -11.97 5.01 0.05
C SER A 5 -10.69 4.22 -0.25
N PHE A 6 -9.68 4.91 -0.77
CA PHE A 6 -8.37 4.31 -1.01
C PHE A 6 -7.81 3.64 0.26
N LYS A 7 -7.93 4.31 1.41
CA LYS A 7 -7.52 3.78 2.71
C LYS A 7 -8.23 2.47 3.04
N GLN A 8 -9.56 2.40 2.87
CA GLN A 8 -10.32 1.18 3.13
C GLN A 8 -9.88 0.02 2.24
N LYS A 9 -9.62 0.28 0.95
CA LYS A 9 -9.18 -0.75 0.00
C LYS A 9 -7.85 -1.39 0.40
N LEU A 10 -6.94 -0.64 0.99
CA LEU A 10 -5.64 -1.15 1.45
C LEU A 10 -5.74 -2.15 2.61
N TRP A 11 -6.82 -2.13 3.39
CA TRP A 11 -7.02 -3.05 4.53
C TRP A 11 -7.75 -4.34 4.15
N ILE A 12 -8.46 -4.38 3.02
CA ILE A 12 -9.25 -5.54 2.60
C ILE A 12 -8.39 -6.81 2.50
N PRO A 13 -7.20 -6.79 1.83
CA PRO A 13 -6.39 -8.01 1.74
C PRO A 13 -5.97 -8.54 3.11
N LEU A 14 -5.59 -7.65 4.04
CA LEU A 14 -5.23 -8.05 5.41
C LEU A 14 -6.43 -8.69 6.12
N LEU A 15 -7.61 -8.06 6.08
CA LEU A 15 -8.80 -8.59 6.75
C LEU A 15 -9.20 -9.96 6.18
N CYS A 16 -9.14 -10.14 4.86
CA CYS A 16 -9.36 -11.44 4.23
C CYS A 16 -8.31 -12.47 4.67
N SER A 17 -7.03 -12.12 4.66
CA SER A 17 -5.96 -13.03 5.11
C SER A 17 -6.12 -13.43 6.58
N LEU A 18 -6.41 -12.47 7.48
CA LEU A 18 -6.64 -12.75 8.90
C LEU A 18 -7.86 -13.65 9.10
N ALA A 19 -8.96 -13.41 8.38
CA ALA A 19 -10.14 -14.27 8.43
C ALA A 19 -9.83 -15.70 7.98
N CYS A 20 -9.09 -15.87 6.88
CA CYS A 20 -8.67 -17.19 6.39
C CYS A 20 -7.78 -17.91 7.40
N ILE A 21 -6.77 -17.24 7.95
CA ILE A 21 -5.84 -17.85 8.92
C ILE A 21 -6.60 -18.26 10.19
N CYS A 22 -7.49 -17.41 10.71
CA CYS A 22 -8.32 -17.74 11.87
C CYS A 22 -9.25 -18.93 11.59
N ALA A 23 -9.86 -18.99 10.40
CA ALA A 23 -10.71 -20.11 9.99
C ALA A 23 -9.91 -21.42 9.90
N SER A 24 -8.71 -21.39 9.30
CA SER A 24 -7.80 -22.54 9.25
C SER A 24 -7.39 -23.01 10.64
N PHE A 25 -7.05 -22.09 11.55
CA PHE A 25 -6.70 -22.43 12.93
C PHE A 25 -7.85 -23.13 13.67
N VAL A 26 -9.09 -22.63 13.53
CA VAL A 26 -10.26 -23.28 14.14
C VAL A 26 -10.48 -24.67 13.55
N TYR A 27 -10.36 -24.81 12.23
CA TYR A 27 -10.48 -26.10 11.56
C TYR A 27 -9.43 -27.11 12.05
N GLU A 28 -8.16 -26.71 12.12
CA GLU A 28 -7.07 -27.54 12.63
C GLU A 28 -7.25 -27.91 14.11
N ALA A 29 -7.73 -27.00 14.94
CA ALA A 29 -8.01 -27.27 16.35
C ALA A 29 -9.10 -28.34 16.52
N LEU A 30 -10.16 -28.28 15.72
CA LEU A 30 -11.23 -29.28 15.73
C LEU A 30 -10.72 -30.65 15.25
N GLN A 31 -10.01 -30.66 14.12
CA GLN A 31 -9.40 -31.88 13.55
C GLN A 31 -8.42 -32.53 14.52
N MET A 32 -7.56 -31.75 15.18
CA MET A 32 -6.58 -32.25 16.14
C MET A 32 -7.26 -32.95 17.33
N ARG A 33 -8.38 -32.41 17.82
CA ARG A 33 -9.13 -33.04 18.91
C ARG A 33 -9.77 -34.36 18.48
N GLU A 34 -10.38 -34.39 17.30
CA GLU A 34 -10.98 -35.61 16.75
C GLU A 34 -9.94 -36.71 16.53
N LEU A 35 -8.82 -36.37 15.89
CA LEU A 35 -7.72 -37.30 15.64
C LEU A 35 -7.18 -37.89 16.94
N ARG A 36 -6.95 -37.07 17.96
CA ARG A 36 -6.41 -37.53 19.25
C ARG A 36 -7.38 -38.48 19.98
N ILE A 37 -8.69 -38.24 19.90
CA ILE A 37 -9.69 -39.17 20.45
C ILE A 37 -9.73 -40.47 19.64
N ALA A 38 -9.65 -40.38 18.31
CA ALA A 38 -9.65 -41.54 17.42
C ALA A 38 -8.43 -42.45 17.66
N GLU A 39 -7.23 -41.88 17.80
CA GLU A 39 -6.01 -42.60 18.15
C GLU A 39 -6.17 -43.34 19.49
N ARG A 40 -6.68 -42.67 20.52
CA ARG A 40 -6.93 -43.28 21.83
C ARG A 40 -7.95 -44.41 21.77
N LYS A 41 -9.01 -44.26 20.96
CA LYS A 41 -9.96 -45.34 20.72
C LYS A 41 -9.29 -46.54 20.07
N ASN A 42 -8.41 -46.31 19.09
CA ASN A 42 -7.68 -47.38 18.41
C ASN A 42 -6.69 -48.10 19.35
N ASP A 43 -5.96 -47.34 20.19
CA ASP A 43 -5.10 -47.91 21.23
C ASP A 43 -5.88 -48.87 22.14
N LEU A 44 -7.06 -48.45 22.61
CA LEU A 44 -7.92 -49.27 23.45
C LEU A 44 -8.42 -50.53 22.74
N VAL A 45 -8.71 -50.45 21.44
CA VAL A 45 -9.06 -51.64 20.63
C VAL A 45 -7.91 -52.63 20.63
N ASN A 46 -6.69 -52.18 20.31
CA ASN A 46 -5.51 -53.05 20.28
C ASN A 46 -5.21 -53.71 21.64
N ILE A 47 -5.39 -52.97 22.74
CA ILE A 47 -5.20 -53.49 24.09
C ILE A 47 -6.24 -54.57 24.41
N VAL A 48 -7.52 -54.33 24.09
CA VAL A 48 -8.59 -55.32 24.31
C VAL A 48 -8.38 -56.55 23.44
N ASP A 49 -7.98 -56.39 22.18
CA ASP A 49 -7.73 -57.51 21.27
C ASP A 49 -6.53 -58.37 21.73
N SER A 50 -5.50 -57.74 22.30
CA SER A 50 -4.38 -58.44 22.94
C SER A 50 -4.82 -59.22 24.20
N ALA A 51 -5.66 -58.62 25.04
CA ALA A 51 -6.23 -59.28 26.21
C ALA A 51 -7.14 -60.46 25.81
N MET A 52 -7.97 -60.27 24.78
CA MET A 52 -8.83 -61.30 24.19
C MET A 52 -8.00 -62.45 23.62
N SER A 53 -6.89 -62.17 22.95
CA SER A 53 -5.97 -63.19 22.43
C SER A 53 -5.35 -64.01 23.56
N SER A 54 -4.95 -63.34 24.65
CA SER A 54 -4.42 -64.00 25.85
C SER A 54 -5.46 -64.91 26.51
N ILE A 55 -6.72 -64.45 26.62
CA ILE A 55 -7.84 -65.26 27.12
C ILE A 55 -8.11 -66.45 26.19
N SER A 56 -8.13 -66.21 24.88
CA SER A 56 -8.37 -67.25 23.87
C SER A 56 -7.33 -68.37 23.95
N MET A 57 -6.06 -68.04 24.19
CA MET A 57 -5.02 -69.04 24.40
C MET A 57 -5.38 -70.02 25.53
N TYR A 58 -5.88 -69.51 26.67
CA TYR A 58 -6.32 -70.36 27.79
C TYR A 58 -7.56 -71.18 27.44
N ALA A 59 -8.53 -70.59 26.74
CA ALA A 59 -9.72 -71.32 26.31
C ALA A 59 -9.41 -72.46 25.32
N GLU A 60 -8.41 -72.29 24.43
CA GLU A 60 -7.95 -73.38 23.56
C GLU A 60 -7.29 -74.53 24.35
N ARG A 61 -6.56 -74.23 25.43
CA ARG A 61 -6.02 -75.27 26.33
C ARG A 61 -7.12 -76.05 27.05
N VAL A 62 -8.23 -75.38 27.40
CA VAL A 62 -9.43 -76.04 27.95
C VAL A 62 -10.03 -76.99 26.91
N LYS A 63 -10.22 -76.53 25.66
CA LYS A 63 -10.74 -77.38 24.57
C LYS A 63 -9.84 -78.58 24.27
N ALA A 64 -8.52 -78.41 24.43
CA ALA A 64 -7.53 -79.47 24.26
C ALA A 64 -7.41 -80.40 25.49
N ASN A 65 -8.25 -80.27 26.51
CA ASN A 65 -8.19 -81.03 27.77
C ASN A 65 -6.83 -80.91 28.50
N GLN A 66 -6.09 -79.83 28.30
CA GLN A 66 -4.79 -79.60 28.94
C GLN A 66 -4.93 -78.93 30.32
N MET A 67 -6.08 -78.30 30.59
CA MET A 67 -6.39 -77.70 31.88
C MET A 67 -7.91 -77.58 32.08
N SER A 68 -8.36 -77.48 33.35
CA SER A 68 -9.78 -77.24 33.64
C SER A 68 -10.17 -75.79 33.35
N GLU A 69 -11.44 -75.55 33.03
CA GLU A 69 -11.94 -74.20 32.77
C GLU A 69 -11.77 -73.27 33.98
N THR A 70 -12.01 -73.78 35.19
CA THR A 70 -11.80 -73.03 36.44
C THR A 70 -10.34 -72.57 36.59
N GLN A 71 -9.40 -73.46 36.29
CA GLN A 71 -7.97 -73.14 36.33
C GLN A 71 -7.60 -72.13 35.24
N ALA A 72 -8.10 -72.32 34.02
CA ALA A 72 -7.87 -71.42 32.89
C ALA A 72 -8.39 -70.00 33.15
N ARG A 73 -9.61 -69.86 33.68
CA ARG A 73 -10.18 -68.57 34.08
C ARG A 73 -9.34 -67.89 35.16
N LYS A 74 -8.89 -68.64 36.17
CA LYS A 74 -8.04 -68.12 37.26
C LYS A 74 -6.70 -67.61 36.74
N GLU A 75 -6.03 -68.37 35.88
CA GLU A 75 -4.74 -67.97 35.29
C GLU A 75 -4.88 -66.79 34.32
N ALA A 76 -5.94 -66.75 33.51
CA ALA A 76 -6.22 -65.61 32.64
C ALA A 76 -6.48 -64.32 33.43
N VAL A 77 -7.26 -64.40 34.52
CA VAL A 77 -7.48 -63.27 35.44
C VAL A 77 -6.16 -62.78 36.04
N GLU A 78 -5.30 -63.69 36.49
CA GLU A 78 -4.02 -63.33 37.10
C GLU A 78 -3.07 -62.69 36.09
N LEU A 79 -3.00 -63.21 34.85
CA LEU A 79 -2.23 -62.61 33.77
C LEU A 79 -2.68 -61.16 33.49
N LEU A 80 -3.98 -60.95 33.30
CA LEU A 80 -4.52 -59.63 32.96
C LEU A 80 -4.47 -58.66 34.15
N ARG A 81 -4.51 -59.14 35.40
CA ARG A 81 -4.46 -58.31 36.61
C ARG A 81 -3.20 -57.45 36.67
N HIS A 82 -2.08 -57.94 36.17
CA HIS A 82 -0.78 -57.26 36.21
C HIS A 82 -0.47 -56.45 34.93
N GLN A 83 -1.30 -56.56 33.89
CA GLN A 83 -1.11 -55.77 32.66
C GLN A 83 -1.42 -54.29 32.91
N ARG A 84 -0.45 -53.43 32.61
CA ARG A 84 -0.54 -51.96 32.70
C ARG A 84 -0.07 -51.34 31.39
N TYR A 85 -0.63 -50.18 31.08
CA TYR A 85 -0.23 -49.38 29.92
C TYR A 85 -0.45 -47.89 30.23
N GLY A 86 0.33 -47.02 29.59
CA GLY A 86 0.32 -45.59 29.93
C GLY A 86 0.67 -45.36 31.40
N ALA A 87 0.16 -44.27 31.97
CA ALA A 87 0.42 -43.91 33.38
C ALA A 87 -0.46 -44.70 34.36
N ASP A 88 -1.71 -44.96 33.99
CA ASP A 88 -2.73 -45.50 34.90
C ASP A 88 -3.73 -46.44 34.21
N GLY A 89 -3.38 -46.95 33.03
CA GLY A 89 -4.19 -47.88 32.27
C GLY A 89 -4.17 -49.29 32.87
N TYR A 90 -5.33 -49.94 32.88
CA TYR A 90 -5.53 -51.28 33.39
C TYR A 90 -6.76 -51.92 32.71
N ILE A 91 -6.80 -53.25 32.75
CA ILE A 91 -7.91 -54.06 32.24
C ILE A 91 -8.79 -54.53 33.42
N SER A 92 -10.10 -54.57 33.21
CA SER A 92 -11.10 -55.12 34.13
C SER A 92 -12.00 -56.11 33.39
N ILE A 93 -12.58 -57.06 34.12
CA ILE A 93 -13.45 -58.10 33.59
C ILE A 93 -14.77 -58.08 34.36
N VAL A 94 -15.87 -58.05 33.62
CA VAL A 94 -17.24 -58.08 34.16
C VAL A 94 -18.03 -59.17 33.44
N ASP A 95 -18.71 -60.05 34.18
CA ASP A 95 -19.54 -61.09 33.54
C ASP A 95 -20.83 -60.53 32.91
N GLY A 96 -21.57 -61.33 32.14
CA GLY A 96 -22.80 -60.91 31.46
C GLY A 96 -23.99 -60.63 32.38
N ARG A 97 -23.84 -60.80 33.70
CA ARG A 97 -24.80 -60.41 34.74
C ARG A 97 -24.41 -59.11 35.42
N GLY A 98 -23.19 -58.60 35.21
CA GLY A 98 -22.68 -57.41 35.89
C GLY A 98 -21.91 -57.73 37.18
N VAL A 99 -21.45 -58.97 37.37
CA VAL A 99 -20.54 -59.34 38.46
C VAL A 99 -19.11 -59.02 38.05
N VAL A 100 -18.36 -58.35 38.92
CA VAL A 100 -16.96 -58.00 38.66
C VAL A 100 -16.09 -59.24 38.86
N ALA A 101 -15.51 -59.77 37.79
CA ALA A 101 -14.58 -60.90 37.87
C ALA A 101 -13.16 -60.45 38.22
N MET A 102 -12.73 -59.27 37.75
CA MET A 102 -11.42 -58.69 38.06
C MET A 102 -11.44 -57.18 37.90
N ASN A 103 -10.93 -56.42 38.88
CA ASN A 103 -10.73 -54.98 38.75
C ASN A 103 -9.54 -54.53 39.60
N PRO A 104 -8.36 -54.26 38.99
CA PRO A 104 -7.16 -53.92 39.75
C PRO A 104 -7.22 -52.55 40.43
N SER A 105 -8.06 -51.64 39.92
CA SER A 105 -8.27 -50.31 40.51
C SER A 105 -9.20 -50.36 41.72
N LYS A 106 -10.11 -51.34 41.75
CA LYS A 106 -11.10 -51.54 42.82
C LYS A 106 -11.28 -53.02 43.17
N PRO A 107 -10.28 -53.67 43.80
CA PRO A 107 -10.36 -55.09 44.16
C PRO A 107 -11.55 -55.40 45.07
N GLU A 108 -12.00 -54.44 45.88
CA GLU A 108 -13.16 -54.58 46.77
C GLU A 108 -14.50 -54.80 46.03
N ALA A 109 -14.56 -54.55 44.72
CA ALA A 109 -15.73 -54.81 43.89
C ALA A 109 -15.77 -56.25 43.35
N GLU A 110 -14.67 -57.00 43.40
CA GLU A 110 -14.57 -58.35 42.84
C GLU A 110 -15.54 -59.31 43.53
N GLY A 111 -16.24 -60.13 42.73
CA GLY A 111 -17.28 -61.05 43.16
C GLY A 111 -18.64 -60.43 43.45
N LYS A 112 -18.78 -59.10 43.41
CA LYS A 112 -20.04 -58.40 43.69
C LYS A 112 -20.84 -58.12 42.41
N LEU A 113 -22.16 -58.27 42.50
CA LEU A 113 -23.09 -57.81 41.49
C LEU A 113 -23.21 -56.28 41.56
N MET A 114 -22.77 -55.58 40.53
CA MET A 114 -22.73 -54.12 40.49
C MET A 114 -23.81 -53.53 39.56
N TRP A 115 -24.87 -54.29 39.29
CA TRP A 115 -25.90 -53.96 38.31
C TRP A 115 -26.56 -52.58 38.51
N ASP A 116 -26.72 -52.16 39.77
CA ASP A 116 -27.36 -50.88 40.13
C ASP A 116 -26.36 -49.78 40.51
N PHE A 117 -25.06 -50.04 40.35
CA PHE A 117 -24.04 -49.02 40.60
C PHE A 117 -24.18 -47.88 39.60
N GLN A 118 -24.15 -46.65 40.12
CA GLN A 118 -24.14 -45.43 39.35
C GLN A 118 -22.82 -44.68 39.53
N ASP A 119 -22.29 -44.14 38.44
CA ASP A 119 -21.15 -43.23 38.51
C ASP A 119 -21.55 -41.85 39.09
N LYS A 120 -20.57 -40.94 39.20
CA LYS A 120 -20.76 -39.57 39.70
C LYS A 120 -21.82 -38.76 38.93
N LYS A 121 -22.18 -39.15 37.71
CA LYS A 121 -23.19 -38.50 36.85
C LYS A 121 -24.50 -39.29 36.77
N GLY A 122 -24.68 -40.33 37.58
CA GLY A 122 -25.90 -41.15 37.62
C GLY A 122 -25.96 -42.23 36.53
N LYS A 123 -24.85 -42.50 35.83
CA LYS A 123 -24.81 -43.49 34.75
C LYS A 123 -24.64 -44.90 35.31
N TYR A 124 -25.50 -45.83 34.88
CA TYR A 124 -25.44 -47.24 35.28
C TYR A 124 -24.33 -48.00 34.54
N LEU A 125 -23.09 -47.81 34.99
CA LEU A 125 -21.88 -48.31 34.33
C LEU A 125 -21.95 -49.80 33.94
N TYR A 126 -22.32 -50.68 34.87
CA TYR A 126 -22.29 -52.12 34.63
C TYR A 126 -23.41 -52.60 33.70
N ARG A 127 -24.55 -51.89 33.68
CA ARG A 127 -25.60 -52.14 32.68
C ARG A 127 -25.11 -51.79 31.28
N ASP A 128 -24.41 -50.66 31.15
CA ASP A 128 -23.87 -50.22 29.86
C ASP A 128 -22.74 -51.13 29.36
N ILE A 129 -21.87 -51.63 30.26
CA ILE A 129 -20.85 -52.64 29.93
C ILE A 129 -21.52 -53.88 29.34
N VAL A 130 -22.49 -54.46 30.07
CA VAL A 130 -23.19 -55.69 29.66
C VAL A 130 -23.99 -55.46 28.37
N ALA A 131 -24.69 -54.33 28.26
CA ALA A 131 -25.44 -53.98 27.05
C ALA A 131 -24.51 -53.82 25.83
N THR A 132 -23.35 -53.21 26.02
CA THR A 132 -22.33 -53.04 24.96
C THR A 132 -21.79 -54.39 24.49
N GLY A 133 -21.46 -55.29 25.42
CA GLY A 133 -20.99 -56.64 25.07
C GLY A 133 -22.06 -57.52 24.42
N LYS A 134 -23.34 -57.32 24.77
CA LYS A 134 -24.48 -58.02 24.16
C LYS A 134 -24.92 -57.42 22.81
N SER A 135 -24.34 -56.29 22.40
CA SER A 135 -24.64 -55.68 21.10
C SER A 135 -24.28 -56.61 19.94
N ALA A 136 -24.85 -56.36 18.75
CA ALA A 136 -24.55 -57.16 17.56
C ALA A 136 -23.05 -57.16 17.20
N ALA A 137 -22.36 -56.04 17.43
CA ALA A 137 -20.92 -55.93 17.24
C ALA A 137 -20.10 -56.65 18.32
N GLY A 138 -20.72 -56.98 19.47
CA GLY A 138 -20.06 -57.58 20.62
C GLY A 138 -19.04 -56.69 21.32
N ALA A 139 -18.91 -55.43 20.89
CA ALA A 139 -17.95 -54.48 21.40
C ALA A 139 -18.38 -53.04 21.14
N GLY A 140 -17.87 -52.10 21.92
CA GLY A 140 -18.19 -50.68 21.78
C GLY A 140 -17.46 -49.82 22.80
N PHE A 141 -17.67 -48.51 22.70
CA PHE A 141 -17.09 -47.53 23.61
C PHE A 141 -18.15 -46.98 24.57
N ILE A 142 -17.75 -46.80 25.83
CA ILE A 142 -18.57 -46.22 26.88
C ILE A 142 -17.79 -45.14 27.60
N GLU A 143 -18.46 -44.03 27.91
CA GLU A 143 -17.90 -42.92 28.69
C GLU A 143 -18.57 -42.85 30.07
N TYR A 144 -17.79 -42.76 31.14
CA TYR A 144 -18.29 -42.73 32.51
C TYR A 144 -17.26 -42.07 33.43
N TRP A 145 -17.65 -41.81 34.68
CA TRP A 145 -16.77 -41.25 35.70
C TRP A 145 -16.23 -42.33 36.61
N TRP A 146 -14.90 -42.42 36.73
CA TRP A 146 -14.26 -43.45 37.55
C TRP A 146 -13.03 -42.93 38.26
N VAL A 147 -12.71 -43.54 39.40
CA VAL A 147 -11.52 -43.19 40.18
C VAL A 147 -10.26 -43.80 39.57
N ARG A 148 -9.20 -43.01 39.49
CA ARG A 148 -7.87 -43.50 39.08
C ARG A 148 -7.34 -44.53 40.08
N PRO A 149 -6.51 -45.49 39.64
CA PRO A 149 -5.81 -46.39 40.56
C PRO A 149 -5.08 -45.59 41.65
N GLY A 150 -5.39 -45.85 42.92
CA GLY A 150 -4.81 -45.12 44.06
C GLY A 150 -5.38 -43.72 44.33
N GLY A 151 -6.33 -43.25 43.51
CA GLY A 151 -7.01 -41.96 43.69
C GLY A 151 -8.40 -42.09 44.32
N ALA A 152 -8.91 -40.97 44.86
CA ALA A 152 -10.25 -40.89 45.45
C ALA A 152 -11.25 -40.13 44.57
N GLU A 153 -10.78 -39.20 43.73
CA GLU A 153 -11.67 -38.36 42.91
C GLU A 153 -12.00 -39.02 41.56
N PRO A 154 -13.30 -39.16 41.22
CA PRO A 154 -13.69 -39.65 39.90
C PRO A 154 -13.35 -38.65 38.79
N SER A 155 -12.79 -39.15 37.70
CA SER A 155 -12.49 -38.40 36.47
C SER A 155 -13.21 -39.02 35.28
N ALA A 156 -13.45 -38.23 34.24
CA ALA A 156 -14.07 -38.72 33.01
C ALA A 156 -13.17 -39.75 32.33
N LYS A 157 -13.76 -40.88 31.95
CA LYS A 157 -13.06 -42.04 31.40
C LYS A 157 -13.78 -42.55 30.17
N LEU A 158 -13.03 -42.73 29.09
CA LEU A 158 -13.46 -43.40 27.86
C LEU A 158 -12.93 -44.82 27.90
N SER A 159 -13.81 -45.81 27.82
CA SER A 159 -13.42 -47.22 27.83
C SER A 159 -13.96 -47.98 26.62
N ARG A 160 -13.15 -48.92 26.14
CA ARG A 160 -13.57 -49.98 25.22
C ARG A 160 -14.08 -51.15 26.04
N THR A 161 -15.22 -51.69 25.64
CA THR A 161 -15.78 -52.95 26.12
C THR A 161 -15.84 -53.92 24.96
N ALA A 162 -15.42 -55.17 25.15
CA ALA A 162 -15.65 -56.25 24.20
C ALA A 162 -15.99 -57.56 24.91
N ALA A 163 -16.94 -58.32 24.36
CA ALA A 163 -17.41 -59.57 24.93
C ALA A 163 -16.59 -60.77 24.44
N TYR A 164 -15.99 -61.49 25.38
CA TYR A 164 -15.52 -62.86 25.20
C TYR A 164 -16.65 -63.85 25.50
N LYS A 165 -17.40 -64.21 24.45
CA LYS A 165 -18.61 -65.05 24.55
C LYS A 165 -18.40 -66.40 25.25
N PRO A 166 -17.31 -67.17 25.03
CA PRO A 166 -17.18 -68.50 25.62
C PRO A 166 -17.24 -68.52 27.16
N TRP A 167 -16.84 -67.43 27.81
CA TRP A 167 -16.85 -67.33 29.28
C TRP A 167 -17.86 -66.31 29.81
N ASP A 168 -18.70 -65.75 28.94
CA ASP A 168 -19.63 -64.64 29.24
C ASP A 168 -18.93 -63.46 29.93
N TRP A 169 -17.73 -63.12 29.45
CA TRP A 169 -16.90 -62.05 30.01
C TRP A 169 -16.91 -60.81 29.13
N ASN A 170 -17.01 -59.65 29.74
CA ASN A 170 -16.84 -58.35 29.12
C ASN A 170 -15.48 -57.80 29.56
N ILE A 171 -14.56 -57.67 28.61
CA ILE A 171 -13.23 -57.12 28.82
C ILE A 171 -13.34 -55.61 28.65
N VAL A 172 -12.98 -54.88 29.70
CA VAL A 172 -13.13 -53.43 29.78
C VAL A 172 -11.78 -52.80 30.05
N THR A 173 -11.37 -51.87 29.21
CA THR A 173 -10.14 -51.10 29.38
C THR A 173 -10.37 -49.66 28.93
N GLY A 174 -9.69 -48.68 29.51
CA GLY A 174 -9.98 -47.28 29.20
C GLY A 174 -8.84 -46.33 29.50
N VAL A 175 -9.03 -45.08 29.06
CA VAL A 175 -8.16 -43.94 29.36
C VAL A 175 -8.99 -42.81 29.95
N TYR A 176 -8.38 -42.03 30.84
CA TYR A 176 -9.00 -40.83 31.38
C TYR A 176 -8.88 -39.68 30.37
N THR A 177 -9.97 -38.95 30.15
CA THR A 177 -10.07 -37.97 29.05
C THR A 177 -9.66 -36.56 29.47
N ASP A 178 -9.64 -36.28 30.77
CA ASP A 178 -9.11 -35.05 31.36
C ASP A 178 -7.64 -34.80 31.02
N ASP A 179 -6.81 -35.85 30.94
CA ASP A 179 -5.41 -35.73 30.49
C ASP A 179 -5.33 -35.33 29.01
N ILE A 180 -6.24 -35.88 28.19
CA ILE A 180 -6.36 -35.55 26.76
C ILE A 180 -6.78 -34.09 26.61
N ASP A 181 -7.75 -33.64 27.40
CA ASP A 181 -8.26 -32.27 27.39
C ASP A 181 -7.24 -31.27 27.93
N ALA A 182 -6.44 -31.65 28.94
CA ALA A 182 -5.34 -30.83 29.45
C ALA A 182 -4.24 -30.66 28.39
N ALA A 183 -3.80 -31.76 27.77
CA ALA A 183 -2.82 -31.73 26.68
C ALA A 183 -3.36 -30.95 25.47
N PHE A 184 -4.64 -31.06 25.17
CA PHE A 184 -5.29 -30.29 24.09
C PHE A 184 -5.28 -28.80 24.39
N ARG A 185 -5.67 -28.38 25.60
CA ARG A 185 -5.64 -26.96 26.00
C ARG A 185 -4.23 -26.38 25.95
N ALA A 186 -3.22 -27.14 26.39
CA ALA A 186 -1.83 -26.70 26.31
C ALA A 186 -1.37 -26.47 24.86
N SER A 187 -1.62 -27.43 23.96
CA SER A 187 -1.33 -27.27 22.53
C SER A 187 -2.10 -26.12 21.90
N LEU A 188 -3.38 -25.96 22.26
CA LEU A 188 -4.25 -24.89 21.74
C LEU A 188 -3.76 -23.51 22.16
N LEU A 189 -3.35 -23.33 23.43
CA LEU A 189 -2.80 -22.07 23.93
C LEU A 189 -1.47 -21.74 23.24
N GLN A 190 -0.58 -22.71 23.09
CA GLN A 190 0.71 -22.51 22.41
C GLN A 190 0.51 -22.11 20.94
N SER A 191 -0.29 -22.86 20.18
CA SER A 191 -0.57 -22.54 18.78
C SER A 191 -1.35 -21.23 18.64
N GLY A 192 -2.26 -20.94 19.57
CA GLY A 192 -3.00 -19.67 19.62
C GLY A 192 -2.09 -18.47 19.89
N ALA A 193 -1.06 -18.61 20.74
CA ALA A 193 -0.07 -17.56 20.96
C ALA A 193 0.78 -17.29 19.72
N ILE A 194 1.19 -18.34 19.00
CA ILE A 194 1.91 -18.22 17.72
C ILE A 194 1.04 -17.53 16.67
N LEU A 195 -0.23 -17.94 16.55
CA LEU A 195 -1.21 -17.31 15.66
C LEU A 195 -1.33 -15.81 15.96
N LEU A 196 -1.52 -15.45 17.23
CA LEU A 196 -1.66 -14.06 17.63
C LEU A 196 -0.40 -13.24 17.29
N ALA A 197 0.79 -13.80 17.53
CA ALA A 197 2.05 -13.16 17.15
C ALA A 197 2.14 -12.92 15.63
N VAL A 198 1.75 -13.90 14.81
CA VAL A 198 1.71 -13.77 13.34
C VAL A 198 0.69 -12.73 12.90
N CYS A 199 -0.52 -12.72 13.47
CA CYS A 199 -1.54 -11.72 13.16
C CYS A 199 -1.08 -10.29 13.49
N VAL A 200 -0.45 -10.10 14.65
CA VAL A 200 0.12 -8.81 15.06
C VAL A 200 1.24 -8.38 14.12
N LEU A 201 2.14 -9.30 13.75
CA LEU A 201 3.25 -9.03 12.83
C LEU A 201 2.73 -8.65 11.43
N LEU A 202 1.79 -9.40 10.87
CA LEU A 202 1.19 -9.09 9.56
C LEU A 202 0.46 -7.74 9.60
N SER A 203 -0.29 -7.48 10.67
CA SER A 203 -1.00 -6.22 10.83
C SER A 203 -0.05 -5.03 10.97
N SER A 204 1.08 -5.18 11.68
CA SER A 204 2.07 -4.11 11.84
C SER A 204 2.81 -3.82 10.53
N ILE A 205 3.16 -4.85 9.76
CA ILE A 205 3.78 -4.70 8.43
C ILE A 205 2.82 -3.97 7.48
N VAL A 206 1.56 -4.42 7.38
CA VAL A 206 0.56 -3.77 6.52
C VAL A 206 0.28 -2.34 6.97
N ALA A 207 0.19 -2.09 8.28
CA ALA A 207 0.02 -0.74 8.81
C ALA A 207 1.20 0.18 8.45
N ALA A 208 2.44 -0.32 8.55
CA ALA A 208 3.65 0.42 8.19
C ALA A 208 3.69 0.73 6.69
N ILE A 209 3.37 -0.25 5.84
CA ILE A 209 3.27 -0.08 4.39
C ILE A 209 2.20 0.96 4.05
N ASN A 210 0.98 0.81 4.56
CA ASN A 210 -0.13 1.74 4.30
C ASN A 210 0.22 3.16 4.73
N ARG A 211 0.85 3.33 5.89
CA ARG A 211 1.33 4.64 6.37
C ARG A 211 2.43 5.22 5.49
N SER A 212 3.33 4.38 4.97
CA SER A 212 4.36 4.79 4.02
C SER A 212 3.74 5.26 2.70
N LEU A 213 2.80 4.49 2.13
CA LEU A 213 2.06 4.87 0.92
C LEU A 213 1.31 6.19 1.09
N GLU A 214 0.62 6.38 2.21
CA GLU A 214 -0.07 7.64 2.49
C GLU A 214 0.89 8.83 2.57
N ARG A 215 2.08 8.64 3.15
CA ARG A 215 3.13 9.67 3.20
C ARG A 215 3.70 9.99 1.82
N THR A 216 4.02 8.98 1.03
CA THR A 216 4.60 9.12 -0.31
C THR A 216 3.62 9.77 -1.29
N ILE A 217 2.34 9.37 -1.26
CA ILE A 217 1.31 9.98 -2.12
C ILE A 217 0.96 11.38 -1.61
N GLY A 218 0.82 11.54 -0.29
CA GLY A 218 0.49 12.81 0.37
C GLY A 218 -1.01 13.11 0.49
N GLY A 219 -1.88 12.20 0.05
CA GLY A 219 -3.34 12.36 0.06
C GLY A 219 -4.08 11.21 -0.66
N ASP A 220 -5.36 11.40 -1.00
CA ASP A 220 -6.13 10.44 -1.80
C ASP A 220 -5.64 10.48 -3.27
N PRO A 221 -5.26 9.34 -3.89
CA PRO A 221 -4.88 9.29 -5.30
C PRO A 221 -5.91 9.85 -6.27
N ARG A 222 -7.22 9.79 -5.94
CA ARG A 222 -8.26 10.40 -6.77
C ARG A 222 -8.16 11.91 -6.81
N TYR A 223 -7.88 12.53 -5.66
CA TYR A 223 -7.64 13.97 -5.57
C TYR A 223 -6.39 14.35 -6.37
N ALA A 224 -5.31 13.57 -6.29
CA ALA A 224 -4.13 13.79 -7.13
C ALA A 224 -4.47 13.73 -8.64
N GLY A 225 -5.33 12.79 -9.05
CA GLY A 225 -5.82 12.70 -10.43
C GLY A 225 -6.64 13.92 -10.87
N GLU A 226 -7.50 14.46 -9.99
CA GLU A 226 -8.27 15.68 -10.24
C GLU A 226 -7.36 16.91 -10.42
N ILE A 227 -6.35 17.07 -9.57
CA ILE A 227 -5.37 18.16 -9.68
C ILE A 227 -4.59 18.08 -11.00
N VAL A 228 -4.13 16.89 -11.39
CA VAL A 228 -3.44 16.71 -12.67
C VAL A 228 -4.35 17.08 -13.85
N ALA A 229 -5.63 16.70 -13.79
CA ALA A 229 -6.59 17.06 -14.83
C ALA A 229 -6.82 18.58 -14.93
N GLN A 230 -6.87 19.29 -13.80
CA GLN A 230 -6.97 20.76 -13.77
C GLN A 230 -5.75 21.43 -14.40
N ILE A 231 -4.55 21.02 -14.00
CA ILE A 231 -3.30 21.55 -14.56
C ILE A 231 -3.21 21.27 -16.06
N ALA A 232 -3.59 20.07 -16.50
CA ALA A 232 -3.60 19.69 -17.92
C ALA A 232 -4.61 20.51 -18.74
N ALA A 233 -5.71 20.97 -18.12
CA ALA A 233 -6.68 21.87 -18.74
C ALA A 233 -6.21 23.34 -18.76
N GLY A 234 -5.03 23.66 -18.21
CA GLY A 234 -4.50 25.01 -18.12
C GLY A 234 -5.01 25.83 -16.94
N ASP A 235 -5.80 25.22 -16.04
CA ASP A 235 -6.23 25.88 -14.81
C ASP A 235 -5.16 25.74 -13.73
N LEU A 236 -4.40 26.82 -13.52
CA LEU A 236 -3.36 26.92 -12.51
C LEU A 236 -3.80 27.70 -11.26
N SER A 237 -5.08 28.06 -11.17
CA SER A 237 -5.61 28.92 -10.11
C SER A 237 -6.02 28.16 -8.83
N GLY A 238 -6.23 26.85 -8.94
CA GLY A 238 -6.69 26.00 -7.84
C GLY A 238 -5.67 25.85 -6.70
N HIS A 239 -6.15 25.80 -5.46
CA HIS A 239 -5.31 25.51 -4.30
C HIS A 239 -5.14 24.00 -4.10
N ILE A 240 -3.89 23.52 -4.08
CA ILE A 240 -3.58 22.11 -3.79
C ILE A 240 -3.36 21.94 -2.27
N GLU A 241 -4.28 21.22 -1.64
CA GLU A 241 -4.17 20.80 -0.25
C GLU A 241 -3.24 19.59 -0.11
N THR A 242 -2.26 19.68 0.79
CA THR A 242 -1.29 18.59 1.00
C THR A 242 -1.21 18.26 2.49
N THR A 243 -1.46 16.99 2.82
CA THR A 243 -1.30 16.49 4.21
C THR A 243 0.14 16.16 4.58
N SER A 244 1.01 15.99 3.57
CA SER A 244 2.44 15.70 3.74
C SER A 244 3.25 16.99 3.69
N VAL A 245 4.23 17.10 4.59
CA VAL A 245 5.02 18.31 4.83
C VAL A 245 6.11 18.49 3.76
N HIS A 246 6.72 17.39 3.29
CA HIS A 246 7.78 17.41 2.25
C HIS A 246 7.79 16.10 1.44
N ASP A 247 8.16 16.19 0.15
CA ASP A 247 8.46 15.07 -0.78
C ASP A 247 7.32 14.12 -1.16
N SER A 248 6.05 14.49 -0.94
CA SER A 248 4.93 13.72 -1.52
C SER A 248 4.70 14.06 -2.99
N ILE A 249 4.07 13.14 -3.72
CA ILE A 249 3.59 13.37 -5.09
C ILE A 249 2.72 14.64 -5.15
N LEU A 250 1.80 14.80 -4.21
CA LEU A 250 0.95 15.99 -4.10
C LEU A 250 1.74 17.29 -3.85
N SER A 251 2.80 17.26 -3.02
CA SER A 251 3.70 18.39 -2.82
C SER A 251 4.51 18.73 -4.08
N GLY A 252 4.94 17.71 -4.83
CA GLY A 252 5.60 17.87 -6.12
C GLY A 252 4.67 18.52 -7.15
N MET A 253 3.42 18.07 -7.23
CA MET A 253 2.38 18.67 -8.08
C MET A 253 2.10 20.13 -7.71
N LYS A 254 2.05 20.46 -6.43
CA LYS A 254 1.91 21.84 -5.95
C LYS A 254 3.06 22.74 -6.40
N THR A 255 4.28 22.22 -6.32
CA THR A 255 5.46 22.96 -6.80
C THR A 255 5.43 23.16 -8.30
N MET A 256 5.06 22.12 -9.05
CA MET A 256 4.92 22.17 -10.51
C MET A 256 3.85 23.19 -10.94
N GLN A 257 2.67 23.18 -10.32
CA GLN A 257 1.59 24.14 -10.59
C GLN A 257 2.08 25.58 -10.40
N ARG A 258 2.76 25.85 -9.27
CA ARG A 258 3.29 27.19 -8.96
C ARG A 258 4.31 27.64 -10.01
N GLN A 259 5.28 26.79 -10.35
CA GLN A 259 6.31 27.14 -11.35
C GLN A 259 5.71 27.40 -12.73
N LEU A 260 4.69 26.63 -13.13
CA LEU A 260 3.95 26.90 -14.37
C LEU A 260 3.21 28.23 -14.30
N ALA A 261 2.56 28.55 -13.18
CA ALA A 261 1.83 29.80 -13.00
C ALA A 261 2.78 31.02 -13.06
N ASP A 262 3.92 30.94 -12.38
CA ASP A 262 4.96 31.97 -12.40
C ASP A 262 5.49 32.20 -13.83
N THR A 263 5.80 31.11 -14.55
CA THR A 263 6.28 31.19 -15.94
C THR A 263 5.26 31.86 -16.87
N ILE A 264 3.98 31.54 -16.74
CA ILE A 264 2.91 32.18 -17.52
C ILE A 264 2.75 33.67 -17.14
N GLY A 265 2.92 34.00 -15.85
CA GLY A 265 2.95 35.38 -15.36
C GLY A 265 4.09 36.21 -15.97
N ASP A 266 5.29 35.65 -16.05
CA ASP A 266 6.47 36.28 -16.64
C ASP A 266 6.30 36.50 -18.16
N ILE A 267 5.72 35.51 -18.86
CA ILE A 267 5.38 35.63 -20.28
C ILE A 267 4.39 36.78 -20.50
N ARG A 268 3.33 36.87 -19.68
CA ARG A 268 2.33 37.95 -19.78
C ARG A 268 2.95 39.32 -19.52
N THR A 269 3.82 39.43 -18.53
CA THR A 269 4.51 40.68 -18.19
C THR A 269 5.41 41.12 -19.34
N SER A 270 6.18 40.18 -19.90
CA SER A 270 7.04 40.42 -21.07
C SER A 270 6.24 40.84 -22.31
N ALA A 271 5.10 40.17 -22.58
CA ALA A 271 4.21 40.54 -23.68
C ALA A 271 3.63 41.95 -23.52
N THR A 272 3.30 42.35 -22.29
CA THR A 272 2.79 43.70 -21.99
C THR A 272 3.88 44.76 -22.19
N ALA A 273 5.12 44.47 -21.75
CA ALA A 273 6.26 45.35 -21.99
C ALA A 273 6.55 45.53 -23.49
N ILE A 274 6.55 44.43 -24.26
CA ILE A 274 6.72 44.46 -25.72
C ILE A 274 5.62 45.29 -26.38
N ALA A 275 4.36 45.11 -25.96
CA ALA A 275 3.25 45.90 -26.50
C ALA A 275 3.42 47.39 -26.22
N SER A 276 3.84 47.77 -25.01
CA SER A 276 4.12 49.16 -24.64
C SER A 276 5.25 49.76 -25.48
N SER A 277 6.41 49.09 -25.55
CA SER A 277 7.54 49.54 -26.37
C SER A 277 7.19 49.64 -27.85
N SER A 278 6.35 48.72 -28.35
CA SER A 278 5.87 48.79 -29.74
C SER A 278 5.01 50.03 -29.99
N SER A 279 4.18 50.43 -29.02
CA SER A 279 3.40 51.67 -29.08
C SER A 279 4.29 52.92 -29.05
N GLU A 280 5.34 52.93 -28.23
CA GLU A 280 6.32 54.02 -28.19
C GLU A 280 7.08 54.15 -29.51
N ILE A 281 7.52 53.04 -30.10
CA ILE A 281 8.15 53.02 -31.44
C ILE A 281 7.20 53.56 -32.50
N ALA A 282 5.93 53.16 -32.48
CA ALA A 282 4.94 53.66 -33.43
C ALA A 282 4.77 55.18 -33.32
N SER A 283 4.70 55.72 -32.10
CA SER A 283 4.63 57.17 -31.86
C SER A 283 5.91 57.89 -32.30
N GLY A 284 7.09 57.32 -32.01
CA GLY A 284 8.37 57.89 -32.41
C GLY A 284 8.55 57.92 -33.93
N ASN A 285 8.09 56.89 -34.64
CA ASN A 285 8.08 56.87 -36.09
C ASN A 285 7.16 57.94 -36.69
N GLN A 286 6.01 58.24 -36.05
CA GLN A 286 5.13 59.32 -36.48
C GLN A 286 5.79 60.70 -36.34
N ASP A 287 6.44 60.97 -35.20
CA ASP A 287 7.20 62.22 -34.98
C ASP A 287 8.35 62.36 -35.98
N LEU A 288 9.12 61.28 -36.19
CA LEU A 288 10.21 61.27 -37.16
C LEU A 288 9.70 61.52 -38.59
N SER A 289 8.57 60.92 -38.97
CA SER A 289 7.94 61.18 -40.27
C SER A 289 7.57 62.65 -40.41
N ALA A 290 6.89 63.24 -39.43
CA ALA A 290 6.50 64.65 -39.43
C ALA A 290 7.71 65.60 -39.50
N ARG A 291 8.78 65.31 -38.76
CA ARG A 291 10.03 66.08 -38.81
C ARG A 291 10.74 65.94 -40.15
N THR A 292 10.72 64.74 -40.74
CA THR A 292 11.30 64.50 -42.07
C THR A 292 10.55 65.28 -43.14
N GLU A 293 9.20 65.33 -43.07
CA GLU A 293 8.37 66.15 -43.95
C GLU A 293 8.66 67.65 -43.79
N ALA A 294 8.75 68.14 -42.55
CA ALA A 294 9.10 69.54 -42.27
C ALA A 294 10.50 69.90 -42.79
N GLN A 295 11.48 69.01 -42.61
CA GLN A 295 12.84 69.22 -43.11
C GLN A 295 12.91 69.19 -44.64
N ALA A 296 12.15 68.31 -45.29
CA ALA A 296 12.02 68.30 -46.74
C ALA A 296 11.45 69.64 -47.25
N SER A 297 10.44 70.19 -46.58
CA SER A 297 9.87 71.50 -46.93
C SER A 297 10.88 72.65 -46.74
N ALA A 298 11.62 72.69 -45.63
CA ALA A 298 12.66 73.69 -45.40
C ALA A 298 13.80 73.61 -46.44
N LEU A 299 14.15 72.40 -46.89
CA LEU A 299 15.12 72.21 -47.98
C LEU A 299 14.57 72.73 -49.31
N GLN A 300 13.28 72.56 -49.60
CA GLN A 300 12.64 73.16 -50.79
C GLN A 300 12.68 74.69 -50.75
N GLU A 301 12.39 75.30 -49.60
CA GLU A 301 12.48 76.75 -49.43
C GLU A 301 13.91 77.26 -49.58
N THR A 302 14.89 76.55 -49.01
CA THR A 302 16.31 76.88 -49.17
C THR A 302 16.75 76.77 -50.63
N ALA A 303 16.30 75.75 -51.36
CA ALA A 303 16.59 75.60 -52.78
C ALA A 303 16.01 76.77 -53.60
N ALA A 304 14.78 77.18 -53.33
CA ALA A 304 14.16 78.33 -53.98
C ALA A 304 14.90 79.65 -53.67
N ALA A 305 15.31 79.86 -52.42
CA ALA A 305 16.12 81.01 -52.03
C ALA A 305 17.50 81.01 -52.72
N MET A 306 18.10 79.83 -52.93
CA MET A 306 19.34 79.70 -53.68
C MET A 306 19.16 80.00 -55.17
N GLU A 307 18.02 79.68 -55.78
CA GLU A 307 17.69 80.10 -57.15
C GLU A 307 17.55 81.63 -57.26
N GLU A 308 16.90 82.27 -56.29
CA GLU A 308 16.74 83.72 -56.23
C GLU A 308 18.09 84.43 -56.01
N LEU A 309 18.93 83.91 -55.12
CA LEU A 309 20.28 84.40 -54.90
C LEU A 309 21.14 84.25 -56.15
N THR A 310 21.07 83.11 -56.84
CA THR A 310 21.81 82.88 -58.09
C THR A 310 21.39 83.90 -59.15
N THR A 311 20.09 84.18 -59.25
CA THR A 311 19.54 85.21 -60.14
C THR A 311 20.05 86.61 -59.77
N SER A 312 20.07 86.95 -58.48
CA SER A 312 20.58 88.23 -57.98
C SER A 312 22.08 88.40 -58.21
N VAL A 313 22.87 87.34 -58.03
CA VAL A 313 24.32 87.34 -58.32
C VAL A 313 24.56 87.53 -59.82
N ALA A 314 23.78 86.86 -60.68
CA ALA A 314 23.86 87.06 -62.12
C ALA A 314 23.52 88.51 -62.52
N LEU A 315 22.49 89.10 -61.91
CA LEU A 315 22.14 90.51 -62.11
C LEU A 315 23.24 91.46 -61.63
N ASN A 316 23.82 91.21 -60.45
CA ASN A 316 24.94 92.01 -59.93
C ASN A 316 26.19 91.91 -60.81
N ALA A 317 26.51 90.72 -61.32
CA ALA A 317 27.60 90.53 -62.28
C ALA A 317 27.36 91.32 -63.57
N GLN A 318 26.12 91.32 -64.08
CA GLN A 318 25.74 92.14 -65.24
C GLN A 318 25.88 93.64 -64.95
N ASN A 319 25.42 94.11 -63.78
CA ASN A 319 25.54 95.51 -63.37
C ASN A 319 27.00 95.93 -63.19
N ALA A 320 27.85 95.08 -62.60
CA ALA A 320 29.28 95.33 -62.50
C ALA A 320 29.93 95.42 -63.90
N GLY A 321 29.51 94.58 -64.85
CA GLY A 321 29.89 94.68 -66.25
C GLY A 321 29.52 96.03 -66.88
N LYS A 322 28.26 96.47 -66.69
CA LYS A 322 27.80 97.81 -67.14
C LYS A 322 28.57 98.95 -66.49
N ALA A 323 28.83 98.87 -65.19
CA ALA A 323 29.60 99.88 -64.45
C ALA A 323 31.04 99.98 -64.95
N ASN A 324 31.67 98.85 -65.26
CA ASN A 324 33.00 98.80 -65.88
C ASN A 324 32.98 99.45 -67.28
N GLU A 325 31.97 99.18 -68.10
CA GLU A 325 31.82 99.84 -69.40
C GLU A 325 31.67 101.36 -69.26
N LEU A 326 30.85 101.82 -68.33
CA LEU A 326 30.69 103.24 -68.00
C LEU A 326 32.00 103.87 -67.53
N ALA A 327 32.75 103.20 -66.66
CA ALA A 327 34.06 103.66 -66.18
C ALA A 327 35.09 103.74 -67.31
N GLN A 328 35.10 102.78 -68.24
CA GLN A 328 35.95 102.83 -69.43
C GLN A 328 35.58 104.00 -70.35
N ARG A 329 34.28 104.24 -70.59
CA ARG A 329 33.82 105.42 -71.35
C ARG A 329 34.22 106.72 -70.67
N ALA A 330 34.01 106.84 -69.35
CA ALA A 330 34.41 108.02 -68.59
C ALA A 330 35.93 108.24 -68.64
N SER A 331 36.73 107.19 -68.54
CA SER A 331 38.19 107.27 -68.69
C SER A 331 38.61 107.69 -70.10
N ALA A 332 37.91 107.23 -71.14
CA ALA A 332 38.16 107.67 -72.52
C ALA A 332 37.85 109.16 -72.70
N VAL A 333 36.72 109.64 -72.17
CA VAL A 333 36.38 111.08 -72.16
C VAL A 333 37.40 111.89 -71.37
N ALA A 334 37.87 111.40 -70.21
CA ALA A 334 38.91 112.06 -69.43
C ALA A 334 40.24 112.15 -70.18
N ARG A 335 40.64 111.11 -70.92
CA ARG A 335 41.83 111.17 -71.81
C ARG A 335 41.66 112.19 -72.92
N GLN A 336 40.50 112.19 -73.58
CA GLN A 336 40.19 113.16 -74.62
C GLN A 336 40.20 114.60 -74.08
N GLY A 337 39.67 114.82 -72.88
CA GLY A 337 39.77 116.10 -72.17
C GLY A 337 41.22 116.49 -71.85
N GLY A 338 42.05 115.52 -71.44
CA GLY A 338 43.48 115.71 -71.23
C GLY A 338 44.22 116.16 -72.51
N ASP A 339 43.91 115.57 -73.66
CA ASP A 339 44.47 115.96 -74.96
C ASP A 339 44.07 117.41 -75.34
N VAL A 340 42.81 117.79 -75.07
CA VAL A 340 42.33 119.17 -75.29
C VAL A 340 43.08 120.16 -74.39
N VAL A 341 43.30 119.84 -73.12
CA VAL A 341 44.08 120.69 -72.20
C VAL A 341 45.54 120.81 -72.66
N LEU A 342 46.17 119.72 -73.11
CA LEU A 342 47.51 119.73 -73.70
C LEU A 342 47.58 120.62 -74.95
N GLN A 343 46.54 120.61 -75.78
CA GLN A 343 46.44 121.48 -76.94
C GLN A 343 46.34 122.96 -76.52
N VAL A 344 45.61 123.28 -75.45
CA VAL A 344 45.55 124.65 -74.87
C VAL A 344 46.93 125.08 -74.35
N VAL A 345 47.66 124.20 -73.64
CA VAL A 345 49.02 124.49 -73.14
C VAL A 345 49.99 124.77 -74.29
N ARG A 346 50.00 123.95 -75.34
CA ARG A 346 50.82 124.21 -76.55
C ARG A 346 50.44 125.52 -77.23
N THR A 347 49.16 125.89 -77.23
CA THR A 347 48.71 127.18 -77.79
C THR A 347 49.21 128.35 -76.94
N MET A 348 49.22 128.21 -75.61
CA MET A 348 49.86 129.19 -74.71
C MET A 348 51.38 129.30 -74.90
N GLU A 349 52.08 128.19 -75.13
CA GLU A 349 53.51 128.21 -75.47
C GLU A 349 53.78 128.93 -76.80
N LYS A 350 52.97 128.68 -77.84
CA LYS A 350 53.07 129.41 -79.12
C LYS A 350 52.79 130.91 -78.98
N ILE A 351 51.85 131.31 -78.12
CA ILE A 351 51.61 132.73 -77.80
C ILE A 351 52.83 133.33 -77.09
N LYS A 352 53.45 132.58 -76.17
CA LYS A 352 54.68 133.00 -75.46
C LYS A 352 55.88 133.13 -76.40
N GLU A 353 56.04 132.26 -77.39
CA GLU A 353 57.09 132.34 -78.43
C GLU A 353 56.85 133.46 -79.46
N SER A 354 55.59 133.84 -79.71
CA SER A 354 55.27 134.92 -80.66
C SER A 354 55.37 136.33 -80.05
N ALA A 355 55.65 136.43 -78.74
CA ALA A 355 55.72 137.69 -77.99
C ALA A 355 57.14 138.09 -77.58
N GLY A 356 58.18 137.47 -78.17
CA GLY A 356 59.60 137.72 -77.92
C GLY A 356 60.37 138.15 -79.16
#